data_AF-A0A952IY90-F1
#
_entry.id   AF-A0A952IY90-F1
#
_cell.length_a   1.000
_cell.length_b   1.000
_cell.length_c   1.000
_cell.angle_alpha   90.00
_cell.angle_beta   90.00
_cell.angle_gamma   90.00
#
_symmetry.space_group_name_H-M   'P 1'
#
loop_
_entity.id
_entity.type
_entity.pdbx_description
1 polymer ?
#
loop_
_entity_poly.entity_id
_entity_poly.type
_entity_poly.pdbx_seq_one_letter_code
_entity_poly.pdbx_strand_id
1 'polypeptide(L)'
;MTIETLSIGEPFFTLRLIRNEDSFQINNKTIVLNLADHPLCIQEQTLGTLESLIVLNTEISQIDHAVIVEDFADHLDEEALFEAVRVVWPSAYEVRGEDRLKGIGHYMSPKVWIDGFGFTLYHAATVPLKVGLHREHAFCPVPGFREVHMQIVGIGKMQQCREQNIDTLYLEEPM
;
A
#
# COMPACT_ATOMS: atom_id res chain seq x y z
N MET A 1 14.50 11.19 16.11
CA MET A 1 13.26 10.41 16.04
C MET A 1 12.72 10.62 14.66
N THR A 2 12.91 9.63 13.82
CA THR A 2 12.81 9.78 12.37
C THR A 2 11.67 8.93 11.80
N ILE A 3 10.78 8.52 12.70
CA ILE A 3 9.60 7.71 12.44
C ILE A 3 8.37 8.62 12.56
N GLU A 4 7.59 8.69 11.50
CA GLU A 4 6.37 9.49 11.39
C GLU A 4 5.19 8.58 11.07
N THR A 5 4.12 8.65 11.87
CA THR A 5 2.89 7.89 11.61
C THR A 5 2.01 8.64 10.61
N LEU A 6 1.54 7.95 9.58
CA LEU A 6 0.63 8.50 8.57
C LEU A 6 -0.80 8.07 8.90
N SER A 7 -1.66 9.03 9.25
CA SER A 7 -3.06 8.77 9.64
C SER A 7 -3.97 8.39 8.45
N ILE A 8 -3.46 8.34 7.22
CA ILE A 8 -4.25 8.01 6.03
C ILE A 8 -4.81 6.58 6.05
N GLY A 9 -4.20 5.68 6.83
CA GLY A 9 -4.67 4.29 6.97
C GLY A 9 -5.66 4.10 8.10
N GLU A 10 -5.78 5.06 9.02
CA GLU A 10 -6.61 4.90 10.20
C GLU A 10 -8.12 4.85 9.83
N PRO A 11 -8.92 4.05 10.56
CA PRO A 11 -8.53 3.18 11.68
C PRO A 11 -8.10 1.76 11.28
N PHE A 12 -7.84 1.50 9.99
CA PHE A 12 -7.70 0.14 9.44
C PHE A 12 -6.26 -0.38 9.42
N PHE A 13 -5.32 0.51 9.12
CA PHE A 13 -3.91 0.18 8.96
C PHE A 13 -3.05 1.26 9.59
N THR A 14 -1.99 0.84 10.29
CA THR A 14 -0.97 1.76 10.79
C THR A 14 0.13 1.88 9.75
N LEU A 15 0.30 3.08 9.18
CA LEU A 15 1.39 3.38 8.26
C LEU A 15 2.45 4.19 8.98
N ARG A 16 3.72 3.80 8.85
CA ARG A 16 4.84 4.60 9.38
C ARG A 16 5.90 4.81 8.33
N LEU A 17 6.39 6.04 8.28
CA LEU A 17 7.53 6.44 7.47
C LEU A 17 8.77 6.49 8.36
N ILE A 18 9.76 5.66 8.07
CA ILE A 18 11.01 5.51 8.81
C ILE A 18 12.12 6.11 7.96
N ARG A 19 12.99 6.93 8.55
CA ARG A 19 14.10 7.55 7.82
C ARG A 19 15.40 7.49 8.62
N ASN A 20 16.56 7.43 7.99
CA ASN A 20 17.88 7.53 8.64
C ASN A 20 18.00 6.78 10.00
N GLU A 21 17.46 5.56 10.09
CA GLU A 21 17.56 4.72 11.27
C GLU A 21 18.52 3.56 10.98
N ASP A 22 19.44 3.27 11.91
CA ASP A 22 20.40 2.17 11.75
C ASP A 22 19.69 0.82 11.72
N SER A 23 18.70 0.63 12.60
CA SER A 23 17.83 -0.54 12.62
C SER A 23 16.45 -0.26 13.18
N PHE A 24 15.49 -1.13 12.84
CA PHE A 24 14.13 -1.11 13.35
C PHE A 24 13.61 -2.53 13.55
N GLN A 25 13.15 -2.82 14.76
CA GLN A 25 12.59 -4.13 15.10
C GLN A 25 11.13 -4.23 14.70
N ILE A 26 10.82 -5.17 13.81
CA ILE A 26 9.45 -5.53 13.46
C ILE A 26 9.02 -6.73 14.30
N ASN A 27 7.93 -6.58 15.06
CA ASN A 27 7.43 -7.63 15.95
C ASN A 27 6.25 -8.40 15.34
N ASN A 28 5.39 -7.71 14.60
CA ASN A 28 4.18 -8.27 13.98
C ASN A 28 4.34 -8.38 12.46
N LYS A 29 3.41 -9.05 11.80
CA LYS A 29 3.43 -9.20 10.34
C LYS A 29 3.26 -7.81 9.72
N THR A 30 4.28 -7.38 8.98
CA THR A 30 4.41 -5.99 8.49
C THR A 30 4.87 -6.02 7.04
N ILE A 31 4.27 -5.18 6.20
CA ILE A 31 4.79 -4.93 4.85
C ILE A 31 5.84 -3.83 4.96
N VAL A 32 7.03 -4.06 4.41
CA VAL A 32 8.09 -3.06 4.31
C VAL A 32 8.25 -2.71 2.84
N LEU A 33 8.22 -1.43 2.49
CA LEU A 33 8.52 -0.91 1.16
C LEU A 33 9.71 0.04 1.25
N ASN A 34 10.75 -0.25 0.49
CA ASN A 34 11.94 0.59 0.42
C ASN A 34 11.71 1.78 -0.53
N LEU A 35 11.83 3.00 -0.01
CA LEU A 35 11.69 4.24 -0.78
C LEU A 35 13.04 4.86 -1.14
N ALA A 36 14.15 4.34 -0.60
CA ALA A 36 15.48 4.84 -0.87
C ALA A 36 16.04 4.32 -2.22
N ASP A 37 16.97 5.08 -2.78
CA ASP A 37 17.70 4.71 -4.02
C ASP A 37 18.79 3.65 -3.79
N HIS A 38 18.88 3.10 -2.58
CA HIS A 38 19.78 2.00 -2.23
C HIS A 38 19.06 0.93 -1.41
N PRO A 39 19.55 -0.32 -1.42
CA PRO A 39 18.88 -1.41 -0.73
C PRO A 39 18.92 -1.25 0.79
N LEU A 40 17.83 -1.61 1.46
CA LEU A 40 17.82 -1.85 2.90
C LEU A 40 18.09 -3.33 3.19
N CYS A 41 18.60 -3.64 4.38
CA CYS A 41 18.93 -5.00 4.77
C CYS A 41 17.83 -5.64 5.61
N ILE A 42 17.51 -6.89 5.30
CA ILE A 42 16.58 -7.75 6.03
C ILE A 42 17.27 -9.09 6.27
N GLN A 43 17.82 -9.27 7.47
CA GLN A 43 18.69 -10.41 7.79
C GLN A 43 19.86 -10.53 6.78
N GLU A 44 19.97 -11.66 6.06
CA GLU A 44 20.99 -11.90 5.03
C GLU A 44 20.56 -11.45 3.62
N GLN A 45 19.35 -10.89 3.48
CA GLN A 45 18.78 -10.44 2.21
C GLN A 45 18.75 -8.92 2.13
N THR A 46 18.61 -8.41 0.90
CA THR A 46 18.44 -6.99 0.62
C THR A 46 17.10 -6.75 -0.05
N LEU A 47 16.43 -5.65 0.31
CA LEU A 47 15.22 -5.16 -0.36
C LEU A 47 15.59 -3.95 -1.23
N GLY A 48 15.45 -4.10 -2.55
CA GLY A 48 15.81 -3.08 -3.53
C GLY A 48 14.87 -1.86 -3.52
N THR A 49 15.21 -0.85 -4.31
CA THR A 49 14.43 0.38 -4.43
C THR A 49 13.04 0.11 -5.00
N LEU A 50 12.01 0.64 -4.33
CA LEU A 50 10.59 0.43 -4.67
C LEU A 50 10.16 -1.03 -4.65
N GLU A 51 10.92 -1.92 -3.99
CA GLU A 51 10.50 -3.28 -3.71
C GLU A 51 9.82 -3.36 -2.33
N SER A 52 8.86 -4.28 -2.20
CA SER A 52 8.18 -4.54 -0.95
C SER A 52 8.29 -6.00 -0.54
N LEU A 53 8.35 -6.25 0.77
CA LEU A 53 8.35 -7.60 1.34
C LEU A 53 7.51 -7.64 2.62
N ILE A 54 6.84 -8.76 2.86
CA ILE A 54 6.22 -9.07 4.15
C ILE A 54 7.25 -9.72 5.07
N VAL A 55 7.44 -9.14 6.24
CA VAL A 55 8.31 -9.68 7.28
C VAL A 55 7.56 -9.84 8.60
N LEU A 56 8.05 -10.74 9.45
CA LEU A 56 7.51 -11.03 10.78
C LEU A 56 8.67 -11.30 11.73
N ASN A 57 8.62 -10.70 12.92
CA ASN A 57 9.62 -10.90 13.98
C ASN A 57 11.06 -10.79 13.44
N THR A 58 11.36 -9.70 12.75
CA THR A 58 12.61 -9.49 12.01
C THR A 58 13.12 -8.08 12.22
N GLU A 59 14.42 -7.93 12.42
CA GLU A 59 15.07 -6.63 12.39
C GLU A 59 15.39 -6.24 10.95
N ILE A 60 15.01 -5.03 10.56
CA ILE A 60 15.48 -4.40 9.32
C ILE A 60 16.58 -3.38 9.67
N SER A 61 17.58 -3.22 8.81
CA SER A 61 18.71 -2.33 9.04
C SER A 61 19.12 -1.56 7.80
N GLN A 62 19.97 -0.55 7.99
CA GLN A 62 20.40 0.39 6.95
C GLN A 62 19.20 1.13 6.32
N ILE A 63 18.35 1.71 7.16
CA ILE A 63 17.09 2.33 6.73
C ILE A 63 17.34 3.81 6.44
N ASP A 64 17.51 4.17 5.17
CA ASP A 64 17.51 5.59 4.77
C ASP A 64 16.10 6.15 4.62
N HIS A 65 15.24 5.43 3.88
CA HIS A 65 13.85 5.82 3.70
C HIS A 65 12.98 4.60 3.40
N ALA A 66 12.04 4.28 4.29
CA ALA A 66 11.12 3.17 4.12
C ALA A 66 9.73 3.52 4.64
N VAL A 67 8.69 2.97 4.02
CA VAL A 67 7.34 2.96 4.58
C VAL A 67 6.99 1.55 5.02
N ILE A 68 6.40 1.45 6.20
CA ILE A 68 5.89 0.18 6.73
C ILE A 68 4.37 0.25 6.91
N VAL A 69 3.72 -0.89 6.67
CA VAL A 69 2.28 -1.09 6.91
C VAL A 69 2.11 -2.19 7.94
N GLU A 70 1.60 -1.83 9.10
CA GLU A 70 1.33 -2.74 10.22
C GLU A 70 -0.18 -3.06 10.28
N ASP A 71 -0.54 -4.02 11.13
CA ASP A 71 -1.91 -4.41 11.49
C ASP A 71 -2.77 -4.93 10.33
N PHE A 72 -2.22 -5.07 9.12
CA PHE A 72 -2.96 -5.53 7.95
C PHE A 72 -3.41 -6.99 8.05
N ALA A 73 -2.75 -7.78 8.89
CA ALA A 73 -3.01 -9.21 9.08
C ALA A 73 -3.78 -9.55 10.37
N ASP A 74 -4.12 -8.55 11.18
CA ASP A 74 -4.75 -8.75 12.49
C ASP A 74 -6.29 -8.81 12.41
N HIS A 75 -6.84 -8.72 11.19
CA HIS A 75 -8.27 -8.76 10.92
C HIS A 75 -8.76 -10.21 10.77
N LEU A 76 -9.61 -10.67 11.69
CA LEU A 76 -10.19 -12.02 11.65
C LEU A 76 -11.28 -12.18 10.58
N ASP A 77 -11.87 -11.07 10.12
CA ASP A 77 -12.97 -11.02 9.15
C ASP A 77 -12.68 -9.92 8.11
N GLU A 78 -12.15 -10.33 6.95
CA GLU A 78 -11.84 -9.43 5.84
C GLU A 78 -13.09 -8.76 5.26
N GLU A 79 -14.24 -9.44 5.27
CA GLU A 79 -15.50 -8.87 4.75
C GLU A 79 -15.96 -7.71 5.64
N ALA A 80 -15.89 -7.89 6.96
CA ALA A 80 -16.17 -6.83 7.92
C ALA A 80 -15.21 -5.63 7.77
N LEU A 81 -13.91 -5.89 7.56
CA LEU A 81 -12.93 -4.84 7.27
C LEU A 81 -13.33 -4.05 6.01
N PHE A 82 -13.66 -4.74 4.91
CA PHE A 82 -14.02 -4.09 3.66
C PHE A 82 -15.33 -3.30 3.75
N GLU A 83 -16.34 -3.79 4.49
CA GLU A 83 -17.53 -3.00 4.78
C GLU A 83 -17.20 -1.73 5.58
N ALA A 84 -16.37 -1.86 6.62
CA ALA A 84 -15.98 -0.70 7.43
C ALA A 84 -15.20 0.34 6.60
N VAL A 85 -14.29 -0.09 5.73
CA VAL A 85 -13.58 0.79 4.79
C VAL A 85 -14.56 1.55 3.90
N ARG A 86 -15.58 0.88 3.36
CA ARG A 86 -16.60 1.51 2.49
C ARG A 86 -17.48 2.53 3.21
N VAL A 87 -17.59 2.42 4.53
CA VAL A 87 -18.32 3.38 5.37
C VAL A 87 -17.45 4.61 5.68
N VAL A 88 -16.15 4.41 5.94
CA VAL A 88 -15.25 5.49 6.40
C VAL A 88 -14.62 6.26 5.25
N TRP A 89 -14.18 5.57 4.19
CA TRP A 89 -13.52 6.20 3.06
C TRP A 89 -14.55 6.63 2.00
N PRO A 90 -14.44 7.86 1.46
CA PRO A 90 -15.30 8.28 0.37
C PRO A 90 -15.01 7.47 -0.90
N SER A 91 -16.02 7.32 -1.73
CA SER A 91 -15.85 6.81 -3.08
C SER A 91 -15.02 7.79 -3.93
N ALA A 92 -14.30 7.27 -4.91
CA ALA A 92 -13.55 8.07 -5.86
C ALA A 92 -14.46 9.03 -6.65
N TYR A 93 -15.74 8.68 -6.83
CA TYR A 93 -16.74 9.58 -7.41
C TYR A 93 -17.03 10.77 -6.49
N GLU A 94 -17.23 10.55 -5.19
CA GLU A 94 -17.46 11.64 -4.23
C GLU A 94 -16.26 12.59 -4.14
N VAL A 95 -15.03 12.07 -4.29
CA VAL A 95 -13.81 12.89 -4.27
C VAL A 95 -13.59 13.65 -5.58
N ARG A 96 -13.83 13.01 -6.73
CA ARG A 96 -13.42 13.55 -8.06
C ARG A 96 -14.56 14.13 -8.89
N GLY A 97 -15.80 13.74 -8.62
CA GLY A 97 -16.99 14.19 -9.35
C GLY A 97 -17.09 13.72 -10.80
N GLU A 98 -16.26 12.75 -11.22
CA GLU A 98 -16.21 12.30 -12.61
C GLU A 98 -17.29 11.26 -12.91
N ASP A 99 -18.18 11.52 -13.87
CA ASP A 99 -19.31 10.63 -14.21
C ASP A 99 -18.91 9.18 -14.48
N ARG A 100 -17.71 8.93 -15.04
CA ARG A 100 -17.19 7.57 -15.27
C ARG A 100 -17.02 6.75 -14.00
N LEU A 101 -16.91 7.39 -12.83
CA LEU A 101 -16.73 6.76 -11.52
C LEU A 101 -18.05 6.50 -10.81
N LYS A 102 -19.18 7.01 -11.34
CA LYS A 102 -20.48 6.89 -10.70
C LYS A 102 -20.90 5.43 -10.58
N GLY A 103 -21.19 5.00 -9.34
CA GLY A 103 -21.59 3.63 -9.03
C GLY A 103 -20.44 2.61 -9.07
N ILE A 104 -19.19 3.03 -9.22
CA ILE A 104 -18.01 2.16 -9.10
C ILE A 104 -17.63 2.04 -7.63
N GLY A 105 -17.46 0.81 -7.13
CA GLY A 105 -16.99 0.53 -5.79
C GLY A 105 -15.49 0.76 -5.66
N HIS A 106 -15.04 1.99 -5.84
CA HIS A 106 -13.65 2.41 -5.69
C HIS A 106 -13.60 3.45 -4.58
N TYR A 107 -12.98 3.11 -3.46
CA TYR A 107 -12.91 3.96 -2.27
C TYR A 107 -11.47 4.34 -2.01
N MET A 108 -11.23 5.53 -1.47
CA MET A 108 -9.88 6.04 -1.28
C MET A 108 -9.70 6.77 0.03
N SER A 109 -8.56 6.55 0.67
CA SER A 109 -8.14 7.37 1.81
C SER A 109 -7.75 8.79 1.37
N PRO A 110 -7.59 9.75 2.30
CA PRO A 110 -6.95 11.01 2.00
C PRO A 110 -5.55 10.80 1.41
N LYS A 111 -5.17 11.64 0.45
CA LYS A 111 -3.82 11.65 -0.10
C LYS A 111 -2.93 12.60 0.68
N VAL A 112 -1.75 12.15 1.10
CA VAL A 112 -0.71 12.99 1.74
C VAL A 112 0.56 12.99 0.92
N TRP A 113 1.29 14.10 0.97
CA TRP A 113 2.56 14.29 0.28
C TRP A 113 3.65 14.57 1.30
N ILE A 114 4.67 13.71 1.33
CA ILE A 114 5.78 13.80 2.28
C ILE A 114 7.06 13.45 1.53
N ASP A 115 8.07 14.31 1.62
CA ASP A 115 9.40 14.10 1.02
C ASP A 115 9.38 13.74 -0.48
N GLY A 116 8.43 14.31 -1.22
CA GLY A 116 8.26 14.03 -2.65
C GLY A 116 7.49 12.75 -2.98
N PHE A 117 7.03 12.00 -1.98
CA PHE A 117 6.19 10.82 -2.13
C PHE A 117 4.73 11.14 -1.85
N GLY A 118 3.83 10.67 -2.72
CA GLY A 118 2.39 10.80 -2.56
C GLY A 118 1.77 9.49 -2.10
N PHE A 119 1.27 9.43 -0.88
CA PHE A 119 0.68 8.23 -0.29
C PHE A 119 -0.85 8.30 -0.33
N THR A 120 -1.48 7.22 -0.76
CA THR A 120 -2.93 7.04 -0.81
C THR A 120 -3.23 5.56 -0.77
N LEU A 121 -4.31 5.18 -0.09
CA LEU A 121 -4.81 3.81 -0.06
C LEU A 121 -6.09 3.72 -0.87
N TYR A 122 -6.33 2.55 -1.45
CA TYR A 122 -7.51 2.28 -2.27
C TYR A 122 -8.16 0.96 -1.85
N HIS A 123 -9.49 0.96 -1.82
CA HIS A 123 -10.28 -0.26 -1.74
C HIS A 123 -11.12 -0.43 -3.01
N ALA A 124 -10.86 -1.55 -3.70
CA ALA A 124 -11.49 -1.94 -4.95
C ALA A 124 -12.62 -2.96 -4.69
N ALA A 125 -13.81 -2.49 -4.32
CA ALA A 125 -14.95 -3.34 -3.97
C ALA A 125 -15.64 -3.97 -5.20
N THR A 126 -15.51 -3.38 -6.39
CA THR A 126 -16.10 -3.93 -7.63
C THR A 126 -15.03 -4.41 -8.59
N VAL A 127 -15.05 -5.70 -8.93
CA VAL A 127 -14.10 -6.32 -9.87
C VAL A 127 -14.81 -6.72 -11.17
N PRO A 128 -14.30 -6.31 -12.35
CA PRO A 128 -13.17 -5.42 -12.56
C PRO A 128 -13.53 -3.95 -12.24
N LEU A 129 -12.56 -3.21 -11.69
CA LEU A 129 -12.66 -1.75 -11.60
C LEU A 129 -12.56 -1.16 -13.02
N LYS A 130 -13.70 -0.88 -13.65
CA LYS A 130 -13.75 -0.21 -14.96
C LYS A 130 -13.50 1.29 -14.82
N VAL A 131 -12.38 1.65 -14.23
CA VAL A 131 -11.98 3.04 -14.03
C VAL A 131 -11.38 3.65 -15.31
N GLY A 132 -11.06 2.85 -16.33
CA GLY A 132 -10.47 3.34 -17.58
C GLY A 132 -8.98 3.63 -17.46
N LEU A 133 -8.28 3.67 -18.61
CA LEU A 133 -6.86 4.01 -18.66
C LEU A 133 -6.71 5.54 -18.61
N HIS A 134 -5.82 6.03 -17.74
CA HIS A 134 -5.44 7.44 -17.71
C HIS A 134 -3.92 7.55 -17.82
N ARG A 135 -3.47 8.52 -18.63
CA ARG A 135 -2.05 8.82 -18.85
C ARG A 135 -1.50 9.79 -17.80
N GLU A 136 -2.38 10.59 -17.20
CA GLU A 136 -2.03 11.64 -16.26
C GLU A 136 -2.75 11.40 -14.93
N HIS A 137 -2.09 11.68 -13.81
CA HIS A 137 -2.71 11.64 -12.50
C HIS A 137 -3.02 13.06 -12.05
N ALA A 138 -4.31 13.36 -11.87
CA ALA A 138 -4.82 14.67 -11.44
C ALA A 138 -4.25 15.17 -10.10
N PHE A 139 -3.57 14.30 -9.35
CA PHE A 139 -3.02 14.58 -8.04
C PHE A 139 -1.51 14.42 -7.98
N CYS A 140 -0.80 14.36 -9.11
CA CYS A 140 0.66 14.32 -9.14
C CYS A 140 1.24 15.65 -9.65
N PRO A 141 2.04 16.38 -8.85
CA PRO A 141 2.52 17.71 -9.22
C PRO A 141 3.66 17.70 -10.25
N VAL A 142 4.19 16.53 -10.65
CA VAL A 142 5.37 16.43 -11.51
C VAL A 142 5.13 15.49 -12.71
N PRO A 143 5.45 15.91 -13.95
CA PRO A 143 5.46 15.03 -15.12
C PRO A 143 6.45 13.86 -14.95
N GLY A 144 6.09 12.67 -15.44
CA GLY A 144 6.99 11.51 -15.44
C GLY A 144 7.13 10.79 -14.09
N PHE A 145 6.20 11.01 -13.17
CA PHE A 145 6.17 10.29 -11.90
C PHE A 145 6.05 8.77 -12.08
N ARG A 146 6.61 8.02 -11.13
CA ARG A 146 6.41 6.57 -11.02
C ARG A 146 5.27 6.34 -10.04
N GLU A 147 4.32 5.49 -10.43
CA GLU A 147 3.29 4.99 -9.53
C GLU A 147 3.64 3.56 -9.15
N VAL A 148 3.59 3.28 -7.85
CA VAL A 148 3.85 1.96 -7.30
C VAL A 148 2.57 1.50 -6.61
N HIS A 149 2.05 0.34 -7.00
CA HIS A 149 0.87 -0.26 -6.38
C HIS A 149 1.31 -1.44 -5.54
N MET A 150 0.99 -1.40 -4.26
CA MET A 150 1.31 -2.45 -3.30
C MET A 150 0.01 -3.02 -2.73
N GLN A 151 -0.18 -4.33 -2.84
CA GLN A 151 -1.35 -5.00 -2.28
C GLN A 151 -1.20 -5.10 -0.75
N ILE A 152 -2.25 -4.76 0.00
CA ILE A 152 -2.25 -4.85 1.46
C ILE A 152 -3.11 -6.03 1.95
N VAL A 153 -4.39 -6.09 1.56
CA VAL A 153 -5.34 -7.18 1.92
C VAL A 153 -6.19 -7.57 0.72
N GLY A 154 -6.60 -8.84 0.63
CA GLY A 154 -7.44 -9.36 -0.45
C GLY A 154 -6.66 -9.70 -1.73
N ILE A 155 -7.39 -10.09 -2.77
CA ILE A 155 -6.81 -10.58 -4.04
C ILE A 155 -6.76 -9.44 -5.05
N GLY A 156 -5.56 -9.12 -5.54
CA GLY A 156 -5.32 -8.05 -6.51
C GLY A 156 -4.44 -8.48 -7.68
N LYS A 157 -4.29 -7.59 -8.66
CA LYS A 157 -3.46 -7.83 -9.87
C LYS A 157 -1.98 -8.15 -9.53
N MET A 158 -1.50 -7.65 -8.39
CA MET A 158 -0.16 -7.96 -7.88
C MET A 158 0.00 -9.41 -7.45
N GLN A 159 -1.08 -10.16 -7.22
CA GLN A 159 -1.05 -11.57 -6.80
C GLN A 159 -1.75 -12.42 -7.86
N GLN A 160 -0.97 -13.16 -8.64
CA GLN A 160 -1.51 -14.10 -9.62
C GLN A 160 -1.70 -15.48 -8.96
N CYS A 161 -2.94 -15.94 -8.97
CA CYS A 161 -3.33 -17.31 -8.61
C CYS A 161 -3.65 -18.08 -9.88
N ARG A 162 -3.33 -19.38 -9.94
CA ARG A 162 -3.58 -20.19 -11.15
C ARG A 162 -5.08 -20.34 -11.40
N GLU A 163 -5.84 -20.33 -10.31
CA GLU A 163 -7.28 -20.42 -10.26
C GLU A 163 -7.81 -19.30 -9.34
N GLN A 164 -9.13 -19.14 -9.23
CA GLN A 164 -9.74 -18.25 -8.23
C GLN A 164 -9.65 -18.86 -6.81
N ASN A 165 -8.46 -19.33 -6.42
CA ASN A 165 -8.16 -19.94 -5.13
C ASN A 165 -6.81 -19.41 -4.62
N ILE A 166 -6.81 -18.86 -3.40
CA ILE A 166 -5.66 -18.25 -2.74
C ILE A 166 -4.53 -19.26 -2.45
N ASP A 167 -4.86 -20.53 -2.22
CA ASP A 167 -3.86 -21.59 -2.03
C ASP A 167 -3.02 -21.85 -3.29
N THR A 168 -3.43 -21.29 -4.44
CA THR A 168 -2.72 -21.41 -5.73
C THR A 168 -1.88 -20.19 -6.11
N LEU A 169 -1.56 -19.32 -5.14
CA LEU A 169 -0.67 -18.18 -5.34
C LEU A 169 0.67 -18.64 -5.94
N TYR A 170 1.05 -18.08 -7.09
CA TYR A 170 2.28 -18.48 -7.78
C TYR A 170 3.17 -17.31 -8.23
N LEU A 171 2.68 -16.08 -8.14
CA LEU A 171 3.46 -14.89 -8.46
C LEU A 171 2.93 -13.69 -7.68
N GLU A 172 3.81 -13.03 -6.95
CA GLU A 172 3.68 -11.60 -6.70
C GLU A 172 4.38 -10.90 -7.88
N GLU A 173 3.67 -10.13 -8.70
CA GLU A 173 4.33 -9.44 -9.85
C GLU A 173 5.48 -8.58 -9.29
N PRO A 174 6.75 -8.87 -9.63
CA PRO A 174 7.84 -8.01 -9.24
C PRO A 174 7.63 -6.65 -9.90
N MET A 175 7.72 -5.60 -9.11
CA MET A 175 7.51 -4.21 -9.53
C MET A 175 8.58 -3.72 -10.50
#